data_AF-A0A4P5VXT1-F1
#
_entry.id   AF-A0A4P5VXT1-F1
#
_cell.length_a   1.000
_cell.length_b   1.000
_cell.length_c   1.000
_cell.angle_alpha   90.00
_cell.angle_beta   90.00
_cell.angle_gamma   90.00
#
_symmetry.space_group_name_H-M   'P 1'
#
loop_
_entity.id
_entity.type
_entity.pdbx_description
1 polymer ?
#
loop_
_entity_poly.entity_id
_entity_poly.type
_entity_poly.pdbx_seq_one_letter_code
_entity_poly.pdbx_strand_id
1 'polypeptide(L)'
;MLVLSLLSCESSADFCNLEATAASLAGEGAEDCGLVEEGADGTEAWACAVAAQEAGEPYTIRYERAGADTLIVGAMVSDGAKTWELSRGLGGNANPGIDGWDCIGPVAGVKADDPVVDGDVSGYPVVSCTSREPEGNHYQVCGLICGPQACQPQPLPFEP
;
A
#
# COMPACT_ATOMS: atom_id res chain seq x y z
N MET A 1 -20.30 25.32 -31.97
CA MET A 1 -20.16 24.90 -30.55
C MET A 1 -18.74 24.36 -30.43
N LEU A 2 -17.83 25.16 -29.87
CA LEU A 2 -16.41 24.84 -29.78
C LEU A 2 -16.21 23.95 -28.55
N VAL A 3 -15.86 22.69 -28.74
CA VAL A 3 -15.52 21.77 -27.64
C VAL A 3 -14.07 22.08 -27.27
N LEU A 4 -13.91 22.88 -26.21
CA LEU A 4 -12.62 23.20 -25.62
C LEU A 4 -12.14 21.93 -24.89
N SER A 5 -11.27 21.15 -25.55
CA SER A 5 -10.61 20.01 -24.93
C SER A 5 -9.57 20.55 -23.95
N LEU A 6 -9.91 20.54 -22.67
CA LEU A 6 -8.98 20.78 -21.58
C LEU A 6 -8.02 19.58 -21.52
N LEU A 7 -6.88 19.73 -22.21
CA LEU A 7 -5.68 18.94 -21.96
C LEU A 7 -5.17 19.36 -20.58
N SER A 8 -5.62 18.66 -19.54
CA SER A 8 -4.97 18.74 -18.22
C SER A 8 -3.54 18.22 -18.38
N CYS A 9 -2.57 19.11 -18.16
CA CYS A 9 -1.22 18.69 -17.80
C CYS A 9 -1.31 17.97 -16.45
N GLU A 10 -1.48 16.64 -16.46
CA GLU A 10 -1.21 15.83 -15.27
C GLU A 10 0.28 15.99 -14.96
N SER A 11 0.55 16.55 -13.79
CA SER A 11 1.91 16.82 -13.34
C SER A 11 2.59 15.48 -13.11
N SER A 12 3.88 15.38 -13.42
CA SER A 12 4.69 14.16 -13.18
C SER A 12 4.78 13.74 -11.70
N ALA A 13 4.17 14.49 -10.77
CA ALA A 13 4.05 14.15 -9.35
C ALA A 13 2.90 13.16 -9.07
N ASP A 14 1.94 13.01 -9.99
CA ASP A 14 0.78 12.13 -9.85
C ASP A 14 1.04 10.71 -10.37
N PHE A 15 2.16 10.48 -11.06
CA PHE A 15 2.36 9.27 -11.86
C PHE A 15 2.29 7.98 -11.03
N CYS A 16 2.69 7.98 -9.75
CA CYS A 16 2.54 6.86 -8.81
C CYS A 16 2.14 7.34 -7.41
N ASN A 17 0.92 7.88 -7.32
CA ASN A 17 0.34 8.27 -6.05
C ASN A 17 -0.22 7.03 -5.32
N LEU A 18 0.39 6.67 -4.17
CA LEU A 18 0.01 5.49 -3.38
C LEU A 18 -1.42 5.57 -2.86
N GLU A 19 -1.85 6.76 -2.40
CA GLU A 19 -3.21 6.98 -1.89
C GLU A 19 -4.26 6.79 -2.98
N ALA A 20 -4.07 7.43 -4.13
CA ALA A 20 -4.99 7.26 -5.26
C ALA A 20 -5.02 5.81 -5.77
N THR A 21 -3.86 5.14 -5.79
CA THR A 21 -3.76 3.72 -6.18
C THR A 21 -4.51 2.82 -5.20
N ALA A 22 -4.30 3.01 -3.89
CA ALA A 22 -4.98 2.27 -2.84
C ALA A 22 -6.50 2.47 -2.89
N ALA A 23 -6.96 3.72 -3.00
CA ALA A 23 -8.38 4.05 -3.09
C ALA A 23 -9.03 3.43 -4.35
N SER A 24 -8.33 3.48 -5.49
CA SER A 24 -8.82 2.84 -6.72
C SER A 24 -8.93 1.32 -6.60
N LEU A 25 -8.06 0.68 -5.82
CA LEU A 25 -8.08 -0.77 -5.63
C LEU A 25 -9.14 -1.23 -4.64
N ALA A 26 -9.31 -0.51 -3.53
CA ALA A 26 -10.39 -0.81 -2.58
C ALA A 26 -11.79 -0.60 -3.17
N GLY A 27 -11.89 0.29 -4.17
CA GLY A 27 -13.15 0.59 -4.86
C GLY A 27 -13.93 1.75 -4.24
N GLU A 28 -14.99 2.16 -4.92
CA GLU A 28 -15.81 3.29 -4.51
C GLU A 28 -16.53 3.01 -3.18
N GLY A 29 -16.40 3.93 -2.23
CA GLY A 29 -17.04 3.83 -0.92
C GLY A 29 -16.28 3.01 0.11
N ALA A 30 -15.03 2.60 -0.19
CA ALA A 30 -14.14 2.03 0.80
C ALA A 30 -13.87 3.00 1.96
N GLU A 31 -13.78 2.46 3.17
CA GLU A 31 -13.45 3.25 4.37
C GLU A 31 -11.97 3.67 4.33
N ASP A 32 -11.67 4.97 4.37
CA ASP A 32 -10.30 5.47 4.52
C ASP A 32 -9.98 5.63 6.00
N CYS A 33 -9.27 4.65 6.55
CA CYS A 33 -8.82 4.65 7.94
C CYS A 33 -7.64 5.59 8.21
N GLY A 34 -7.16 6.32 7.19
CA GLY A 34 -6.17 7.38 7.32
C GLY A 34 -4.72 6.91 7.18
N LEU A 35 -3.81 7.78 7.64
CA LEU A 35 -2.36 7.59 7.62
C LEU A 35 -1.82 7.53 9.05
N VAL A 36 -1.03 6.50 9.34
CA VAL A 36 -0.21 6.41 10.55
C VAL A 36 1.20 6.89 10.22
N GLU A 37 1.56 8.10 10.64
CA GLU A 37 2.91 8.64 10.48
C GLU A 37 3.94 7.87 11.33
N GLU A 38 5.21 7.91 10.93
CA GLU A 38 6.27 7.21 11.65
C GLU A 38 6.40 7.73 13.09
N GLY A 39 6.31 6.82 14.07
CA GLY A 39 6.38 7.16 15.50
C GLY A 39 5.11 7.78 16.09
N ALA A 40 4.05 7.96 15.30
CA ALA A 40 2.76 8.41 15.79
C ALA A 40 1.94 7.27 16.43
N ASP A 41 0.93 7.64 17.21
CA ASP A 41 -0.05 6.69 17.72
C ASP A 41 -1.03 6.30 16.61
N GLY A 42 -0.92 5.06 16.13
CA GLY A 42 -1.77 4.50 15.09
C GLY A 42 -3.04 3.81 15.59
N THR A 43 -3.33 3.85 16.90
CA THR A 43 -4.40 3.04 17.52
C THR A 43 -5.76 3.24 16.84
N GLU A 44 -6.19 4.48 16.57
CA GLU A 44 -7.50 4.75 15.98
C GLU A 44 -7.57 4.29 14.51
N ALA A 45 -6.54 4.60 13.72
CA ALA A 45 -6.47 4.20 12.32
C ALA A 45 -6.48 2.67 12.17
N TRP A 46 -5.65 1.98 12.95
CA TRP A 46 -5.61 0.51 12.90
C TRP A 46 -6.88 -0.13 13.46
N ALA A 47 -7.52 0.45 14.47
CA ALA A 47 -8.82 -0.03 14.94
C ALA A 47 -9.91 0.06 13.85
N CYS A 48 -9.90 1.13 13.05
CA CYS A 48 -10.75 1.24 11.87
C CYS A 48 -10.48 0.11 10.86
N ALA A 49 -9.22 -0.11 10.50
CA ALA A 49 -8.85 -1.13 9.51
C ALA A 49 -9.16 -2.55 9.99
N VAL A 50 -8.93 -2.83 11.27
CA VAL A 50 -9.28 -4.10 11.92
C VAL A 50 -10.79 -4.33 11.87
N ALA A 51 -11.60 -3.33 12.23
CA ALA A 51 -13.05 -3.45 12.20
C ALA A 51 -13.58 -3.70 10.77
N ALA A 52 -13.07 -2.96 9.77
CA ALA A 52 -13.46 -3.14 8.38
C ALA A 52 -13.06 -4.53 7.85
N GLN A 53 -11.85 -4.99 8.16
CA GLN A 53 -11.37 -6.32 7.76
C GLN A 53 -12.20 -7.44 8.40
N GLU A 54 -12.59 -7.33 9.68
CA GLU A 54 -13.46 -8.29 10.36
C GLU A 54 -14.89 -8.30 9.79
N ALA A 55 -15.38 -7.13 9.36
CA ALA A 55 -16.68 -7.00 8.69
C ALA A 55 -16.67 -7.48 7.23
N GLY A 56 -15.49 -7.71 6.64
CA GLY A 56 -15.35 -8.00 5.20
C GLY A 56 -15.72 -6.80 4.32
N GLU A 57 -15.56 -5.57 4.85
CA GLU A 57 -15.86 -4.33 4.15
C GLU A 57 -14.61 -3.82 3.40
N PRO A 58 -14.79 -3.11 2.27
CA PRO A 58 -13.67 -2.46 1.59
C PRO A 58 -13.05 -1.36 2.46
N TYR A 59 -11.73 -1.29 2.50
CA TYR A 59 -11.01 -0.27 3.28
C TYR A 59 -9.61 0.02 2.73
N THR A 60 -9.06 1.16 3.16
CA THR A 60 -7.65 1.49 3.03
C THR A 60 -7.09 1.98 4.35
N ILE A 61 -5.87 1.58 4.68
CA ILE A 61 -5.05 2.22 5.71
C ILE A 61 -3.64 2.41 5.19
N ARG A 62 -3.05 3.56 5.45
CA ARG A 62 -1.67 3.89 5.11
C ARG A 62 -0.83 4.00 6.36
N TYR A 63 0.45 3.69 6.25
CA TYR A 63 1.38 3.80 7.35
C TYR A 63 2.79 4.10 6.86
N GLU A 64 3.54 4.85 7.65
CA GLU A 64 4.95 5.11 7.40
C GLU A 64 5.82 4.24 8.30
N ARG A 65 6.94 3.78 7.76
CA ARG A 65 7.97 3.08 8.53
C ARG A 65 9.36 3.51 8.09
N ALA A 66 10.28 3.60 9.05
CA ALA A 66 11.68 3.76 8.76
C ALA A 66 12.22 2.55 7.98
N GLY A 67 12.77 2.79 6.79
CA GLY A 67 13.68 1.87 6.12
C GLY A 67 15.13 2.16 6.51
N ALA A 68 16.06 1.35 6.03
CA ALA A 68 17.49 1.49 6.36
C ALA A 68 18.07 2.87 5.98
N ASP A 69 17.69 3.39 4.81
CA ASP A 69 18.19 4.67 4.26
C ASP A 69 17.05 5.54 3.67
N THR A 70 15.79 5.12 3.80
CA THR A 70 14.61 5.72 3.17
C THR A 70 13.40 5.63 4.09
N LEU A 71 12.49 6.60 4.02
CA LEU A 71 11.15 6.43 4.59
C LEU A 71 10.35 5.52 3.66
N ILE A 72 9.57 4.58 4.18
CA ILE A 72 8.68 3.74 3.37
C ILE A 72 7.25 4.07 3.74
N VAL A 73 6.41 4.35 2.76
CA VAL A 73 4.96 4.42 2.95
C VAL A 73 4.35 3.12 2.46
N GLY A 74 3.69 2.41 3.36
CA GLY A 74 2.90 1.22 3.08
C GLY A 74 1.40 1.54 3.02
N ALA A 75 0.64 0.65 2.40
CA ALA A 75 -0.81 0.63 2.53
C ALA A 75 -1.34 -0.81 2.60
N MET A 76 -2.29 -1.05 3.50
CA MET A 76 -3.16 -2.22 3.46
C MET A 76 -4.46 -1.81 2.78
N VAL A 77 -4.87 -2.59 1.79
CA VAL A 77 -6.01 -2.27 0.92
C VAL A 77 -6.88 -3.50 0.82
N SER A 78 -8.19 -3.35 0.95
CA SER A 78 -9.18 -4.41 0.75
C SER A 78 -10.34 -3.92 -0.09
N ASP A 79 -10.80 -4.72 -1.04
CA ASP A 79 -12.06 -4.50 -1.77
C ASP A 79 -13.24 -5.28 -1.16
N GLY A 80 -13.02 -5.90 0.01
CA GLY A 80 -13.96 -6.78 0.71
C GLY A 80 -13.89 -8.25 0.27
N ALA A 81 -13.30 -8.54 -0.89
CA ALA A 81 -13.08 -9.90 -1.39
C ALA A 81 -11.60 -10.32 -1.33
N LYS A 82 -10.70 -9.38 -1.59
CA LYS A 82 -9.25 -9.55 -1.64
C LYS A 82 -8.57 -8.41 -0.90
N THR A 83 -7.41 -8.72 -0.33
CA THR A 83 -6.57 -7.78 0.39
C THR A 83 -5.20 -7.72 -0.29
N TRP A 84 -4.64 -6.53 -0.38
CA TRP A 84 -3.31 -6.26 -0.90
C TRP A 84 -2.48 -5.48 0.12
N GLU A 85 -1.18 -5.68 0.06
CA GLU A 85 -0.21 -4.78 0.67
C GLU A 85 0.51 -4.03 -0.45
N LEU A 86 0.62 -2.71 -0.31
CA LEU A 86 1.34 -1.84 -1.23
C LEU A 86 2.49 -1.17 -0.49
N SER A 87 3.59 -0.88 -1.19
CA SER A 87 4.69 -0.10 -0.62
C SER A 87 5.30 0.87 -1.63
N ARG A 88 5.76 2.01 -1.12
CA ARG A 88 6.49 3.04 -1.87
C ARG A 88 7.62 3.59 -1.02
N GLY A 89 8.85 3.58 -1.55
CA GLY A 89 9.98 4.27 -0.95
C GLY A 89 9.93 5.78 -1.18
N LEU A 90 10.16 6.56 -0.12
CA LEU A 90 10.36 8.01 -0.15
C LEU A 90 11.81 8.35 0.23
N GLY A 91 12.55 8.92 -0.73
CA GLY A 91 13.91 9.44 -0.52
C GLY A 91 15.03 8.68 -1.24
N GLY A 92 16.22 9.29 -1.32
CA GLY A 92 17.41 8.71 -1.97
C GLY A 92 17.33 8.62 -3.51
N ASN A 93 17.98 7.59 -4.08
CA ASN A 93 17.84 7.18 -5.48
C ASN A 93 16.66 6.22 -5.69
N ALA A 94 15.70 6.17 -4.76
CA ALA A 94 14.57 5.26 -4.86
C ALA A 94 13.77 5.55 -6.13
N ASN A 95 13.54 4.51 -6.93
CA ASN A 95 12.64 4.61 -8.07
C ASN A 95 11.24 4.98 -7.54
N PRO A 96 10.50 5.89 -8.19
CA PRO A 96 9.22 6.40 -7.70
C PRO A 96 8.05 5.39 -7.85
N GLY A 97 8.33 4.08 -7.81
CA GLY A 97 7.35 3.02 -8.04
C GLY A 97 6.52 2.66 -6.80
N ILE A 98 5.39 2.01 -7.06
CA ILE A 98 4.58 1.30 -6.06
C ILE A 98 4.74 -0.19 -6.31
N ASP A 99 5.26 -0.88 -5.32
CA ASP A 99 5.32 -2.33 -5.28
C ASP A 99 4.08 -2.86 -4.56
N GLY A 100 3.58 -4.01 -4.97
CA GLY A 100 2.37 -4.61 -4.41
C GLY A 100 2.47 -6.11 -4.24
N TRP A 101 1.67 -6.62 -3.32
CA TRP A 101 1.55 -8.04 -3.00
C TRP A 101 0.09 -8.40 -2.74
N ASP A 102 -0.28 -9.62 -3.11
CA ASP A 102 -1.51 -10.22 -2.61
C ASP A 102 -1.30 -10.62 -1.14
N CYS A 103 -2.22 -10.20 -0.29
CA CYS A 103 -2.21 -10.52 1.14
C CYS A 103 -2.91 -11.85 1.37
N ILE A 104 -2.14 -12.93 1.55
CA ILE A 104 -2.70 -14.26 1.76
C ILE A 104 -3.00 -14.47 3.23
N GLY A 105 -4.25 -14.82 3.53
CA GLY A 105 -4.74 -14.99 4.89
C GLY A 105 -4.62 -13.68 5.68
N PRO A 106 -5.37 -12.62 5.31
CA PRO A 106 -5.37 -11.39 6.08
C PRO A 106 -5.87 -11.68 7.49
N VAL A 107 -5.10 -11.23 8.48
CA VAL A 107 -5.38 -11.41 9.90
C VAL A 107 -5.57 -10.04 10.52
N ALA A 108 -6.72 -9.86 11.16
CA ALA A 108 -7.03 -8.67 11.93
C ALA A 108 -6.73 -8.92 13.42
N GLY A 109 -6.28 -7.89 14.12
CA GLY A 109 -6.12 -7.96 15.57
C GLY A 109 -4.79 -8.55 16.04
N VAL A 110 -3.81 -8.70 15.15
CA VAL A 110 -2.48 -9.22 15.52
C VAL A 110 -1.78 -8.18 16.38
N LYS A 111 -1.30 -8.58 17.55
CA LYS A 111 -0.46 -7.71 18.38
C LYS A 111 0.92 -7.66 17.75
N ALA A 112 1.46 -6.46 17.65
CA ALA A 112 2.66 -6.24 16.87
C ALA A 112 3.98 -6.74 17.53
N ASP A 113 3.89 -7.43 18.68
CA ASP A 113 4.93 -8.29 19.23
C ASP A 113 4.94 -9.72 18.63
N ASP A 114 4.01 -10.03 17.72
CA ASP A 114 3.97 -11.26 16.96
C ASP A 114 5.01 -11.24 15.82
N PRO A 115 5.85 -12.29 15.66
CA PRO A 115 6.87 -12.37 14.61
C PRO A 115 6.35 -12.28 13.17
N VAL A 116 5.03 -12.29 12.97
CA VAL A 116 4.37 -12.11 11.67
C VAL A 116 4.22 -10.62 11.28
N VAL A 117 4.45 -9.68 12.20
CA VAL A 117 4.34 -8.24 11.93
C VAL A 117 5.73 -7.63 11.65
N ASP A 118 5.96 -7.24 10.40
CA ASP A 118 7.22 -6.66 9.92
C ASP A 118 7.24 -5.13 10.16
N GLY A 119 7.47 -4.70 11.41
CA GLY A 119 7.61 -3.28 11.76
C GLY A 119 7.47 -2.96 13.25
N ASP A 120 8.00 -1.80 13.66
CA ASP A 120 7.96 -1.24 15.03
C ASP A 120 6.58 -0.66 15.39
N VAL A 121 5.51 -1.36 15.00
CA VAL A 121 4.20 -1.18 15.59
C VAL A 121 4.29 -1.89 16.95
N SER A 122 4.00 -1.23 18.06
CA SER A 122 3.94 -1.91 19.35
C SER A 122 2.77 -1.39 20.15
N GLY A 123 1.98 -2.31 20.72
CA GLY A 123 0.95 -1.98 21.70
C GLY A 123 -0.50 -1.91 21.22
N TYR A 124 -0.79 -2.04 19.92
CA TYR A 124 -2.17 -2.08 19.41
C TYR A 124 -2.37 -3.14 18.30
N PRO A 125 -3.62 -3.59 18.05
CA PRO A 125 -3.92 -4.60 17.05
C PRO A 125 -3.86 -4.01 15.63
N VAL A 126 -3.29 -4.76 14.68
CA VAL A 126 -3.17 -4.34 13.27
C VAL A 126 -3.80 -5.35 12.30
N VAL A 127 -3.94 -4.97 11.03
CA VAL A 127 -4.16 -5.92 9.94
C VAL A 127 -2.81 -6.29 9.32
N SER A 128 -2.56 -7.59 9.15
CA SER A 128 -1.36 -8.12 8.53
C SER A 128 -1.70 -9.30 7.60
N CYS A 129 -0.71 -9.78 6.85
CA CYS A 129 -0.82 -10.95 6.00
C CYS A 129 -0.12 -12.15 6.64
N THR A 130 -0.72 -13.33 6.56
CA THR A 130 -0.02 -14.57 6.94
C THR A 130 1.17 -14.83 6.01
N SER A 131 1.00 -14.54 4.72
CA SER A 131 2.07 -14.51 3.73
C SER A 131 1.75 -13.52 2.61
N ARG A 132 2.77 -13.16 1.84
CA ARG A 132 2.66 -12.28 0.67
C ARG A 132 2.91 -13.07 -0.60
N GLU A 133 2.10 -12.84 -1.62
CA GLU A 133 2.33 -13.36 -2.97
C GLU A 133 2.61 -12.23 -3.97
N PRO A 134 3.52 -12.46 -4.94
CA PRO A 134 4.37 -13.64 -5.12
C PRO A 134 5.47 -13.75 -4.03
N GLU A 135 5.69 -14.95 -3.49
CA GLU A 135 6.70 -15.16 -2.44
C GLU A 135 8.11 -14.79 -2.94
N GLY A 136 8.85 -14.00 -2.15
CA GLY A 136 10.20 -13.55 -2.48
C GLY A 136 10.27 -12.56 -3.65
N ASN A 137 9.13 -12.02 -4.08
CA ASN A 137 9.03 -11.08 -5.19
C ASN A 137 7.87 -10.09 -4.99
N HIS A 138 7.55 -9.22 -5.95
CA HIS A 138 6.42 -8.28 -5.91
C HIS A 138 5.83 -8.00 -7.30
N TYR A 139 4.61 -7.49 -7.32
CA TYR A 139 4.05 -6.79 -8.48
C TYR A 139 4.55 -5.35 -8.49
N GLN A 140 4.68 -4.74 -9.67
CA GLN A 140 4.73 -3.29 -9.76
C GLN A 140 3.37 -2.82 -10.17
N VAL A 141 2.71 -2.19 -9.21
CA VAL A 141 1.40 -1.58 -9.42
C VAL A 141 1.56 -0.28 -10.20
N CYS A 142 2.67 0.44 -9.98
CA CYS A 142 2.99 1.65 -10.71
C CYS A 142 4.49 1.92 -10.81
N GLY A 143 4.94 2.54 -11.89
CA GLY A 143 6.33 2.99 -12.06
C GLY A 143 7.13 2.11 -13.02
N LEU A 144 8.42 2.45 -13.18
CA LEU A 144 9.35 1.69 -14.01
C LEU A 144 10.58 1.31 -13.18
N ILE A 145 10.90 0.01 -13.10
CA ILE A 145 12.22 -0.43 -12.62
C ILE A 145 13.21 -0.33 -13.78
N CYS A 146 13.86 0.83 -13.88
CA CYS A 146 14.93 1.07 -14.84
C CYS A 146 16.29 0.90 -14.15
N GLY A 147 16.99 -0.20 -14.42
CA GLY A 147 18.42 -0.28 -14.17
C GLY A 147 19.23 0.43 -15.26
N PRO A 148 20.53 0.75 -15.04
CA PRO A 148 21.37 1.45 -16.01
C PRO A 148 21.64 0.66 -17.32
N GLN A 149 21.23 -0.60 -17.42
CA GLN A 149 21.53 -1.48 -18.56
C GLN A 149 20.30 -2.02 -19.29
N ALA A 150 19.12 -2.07 -18.67
CA ALA A 150 17.81 -2.35 -19.28
C ALA A 150 16.70 -2.40 -18.20
N CYS A 151 15.45 -2.21 -18.59
CA CYS A 151 14.30 -2.68 -17.82
C CYS A 151 14.29 -4.21 -17.87
N GLN A 152 14.73 -4.87 -16.80
CA GLN A 152 14.62 -6.34 -16.67
C GLN A 152 13.15 -6.72 -16.46
N PRO A 153 12.73 -7.97 -16.76
CA PRO A 153 11.36 -8.45 -16.58
C PRO A 153 11.08 -8.72 -15.09
N GLN A 154 11.09 -7.66 -14.28
CA GLN A 154 10.60 -7.62 -12.91
C GLN A 154 9.93 -6.28 -12.83
N PRO A 155 8.63 -6.30 -13.12
CA PRO A 155 7.63 -6.93 -12.24
C PRO A 155 6.66 -7.88 -12.98
N LEU A 156 6.02 -8.80 -12.23
CA LEU A 156 4.86 -9.54 -12.75
C LEU A 156 3.71 -8.55 -13.08
N PRO A 157 2.89 -8.83 -14.11
CA PRO A 157 1.71 -8.01 -14.37
C PRO A 157 0.80 -8.04 -13.14
N PHE A 158 0.39 -6.86 -12.69
CA PHE A 158 -0.57 -6.73 -11.61
C PHE A 158 -1.98 -6.93 -12.19
N GLU A 159 -2.64 -8.00 -11.78
CA GLU A 159 -4.06 -8.23 -12.03
C GLU A 159 -4.79 -8.02 -10.69
N PRO A 160 -5.47 -6.88 -10.50
CA PRO A 160 -6.22 -6.62 -9.28
C PRO A 160 -7.29 -7.71 -9.07
#